data_AF-A0A1W1UBE2-F1
#
_entry.id   AF-A0A1W1UBE2-F1
#
_cell.length_a   1.000
_cell.length_b   1.000
_cell.length_c   1.000
_cell.angle_alpha   90.00
_cell.angle_beta   90.00
_cell.angle_gamma   90.00
#
_symmetry.space_group_name_H-M   'P 1'
#
loop_
_entity.id
_entity.type
_entity.pdbx_description
1 polymer ?
#
loop_
_entity_poly.entity_id
_entity_poly.type
_entity_poly.pdbx_seq_one_letter_code
_entity_poly.pdbx_strand_id
1 'polypeptide(L)'
;MPHLKALMLSALIATTALFTSASATPVYFSNDSGQSGVVDVYVDGQLVFDNVFADDSMMFPRELSAGQHNVVVTPNYLPLGEQDILRTTLTVPEETAGNTAYTINLATETDDLGVEGLTLTWNTSQID
;
A
#
# COMPACT_ATOMS: atom_id res chain seq x y z
N MET A 1 48.26 -22.97 -23.30
CA MET A 1 48.47 -22.54 -21.90
C MET A 1 47.33 -21.57 -21.56
N PRO A 2 46.46 -21.91 -20.60
CA PRO A 2 45.23 -21.17 -20.33
C PRO A 2 45.53 -19.96 -19.43
N HIS A 3 45.18 -18.76 -19.88
CA HIS A 3 45.28 -17.55 -19.06
C HIS A 3 44.03 -17.40 -18.19
N LEU A 4 44.26 -17.64 -16.88
CA LEU A 4 43.77 -16.83 -15.75
C LEU A 4 42.43 -16.11 -15.99
N LYS A 5 41.31 -16.64 -15.46
CA LYS A 5 40.79 -16.26 -14.13
C LYS A 5 40.89 -14.75 -13.87
N ALA A 6 39.98 -13.98 -14.46
CA ALA A 6 39.60 -12.67 -13.91
C ALA A 6 38.18 -12.81 -13.37
N LEU A 7 38.12 -13.19 -12.10
CA LEU A 7 36.92 -13.16 -11.27
C LEU A 7 36.48 -11.68 -11.22
N MET A 8 35.44 -11.30 -11.97
CA MET A 8 34.80 -10.00 -11.81
C MET A 8 33.94 -10.04 -10.55
N LEU A 9 34.64 -9.86 -9.42
CA LEU A 9 34.08 -9.61 -8.10
C LEU A 9 33.55 -8.16 -8.08
N SER A 10 32.48 -7.91 -8.82
CA SER A 10 31.80 -6.62 -8.80
C SER A 10 30.98 -6.54 -7.52
N ALA A 11 31.64 -6.02 -6.49
CA ALA A 11 31.10 -5.25 -5.38
C ALA A 11 29.59 -5.40 -5.15
N LEU A 12 29.22 -6.37 -4.32
CA LEU A 12 28.00 -6.29 -3.53
C LEU A 12 28.14 -5.04 -2.67
N ILE A 13 27.59 -3.92 -3.13
CA ILE A 13 27.35 -2.77 -2.28
C ILE A 13 26.28 -3.25 -1.30
N ALA A 14 26.74 -3.72 -0.15
CA ALA A 14 25.89 -3.87 1.01
C ALA A 14 25.31 -2.50 1.29
N THR A 15 24.07 -2.28 0.86
CA THR A 15 23.22 -1.20 1.34
C THR A 15 23.01 -1.46 2.82
N THR A 16 23.96 -1.00 3.63
CA THR A 16 23.71 -0.64 5.03
C THR A 16 22.85 0.62 5.03
N ALA A 17 21.64 0.51 4.47
CA ALA A 17 20.54 1.35 4.91
C ALA A 17 20.26 0.88 6.32
N LEU A 18 20.60 1.76 7.25
CA LEU A 18 20.50 1.58 8.69
C LEU A 18 19.20 0.86 9.04
N PHE A 19 19.32 -0.14 9.90
CA PHE A 19 18.23 -0.79 10.63
C PHE A 19 17.55 0.23 11.58
N THR A 20 17.04 1.35 11.07
CA THR A 20 15.79 1.85 11.59
C THR A 20 14.82 0.73 11.27
N SER A 21 14.49 -0.08 12.28
CA SER A 21 13.28 -0.88 12.22
C SER A 21 12.19 0.09 11.81
N ALA A 22 11.71 0.01 10.56
CA ALA A 22 10.60 0.84 10.15
C ALA A 22 9.49 0.55 11.16
N SER A 23 9.08 1.59 11.88
CA SER A 23 7.97 1.46 12.82
C SER A 23 6.79 0.89 12.03
N ALA A 24 6.25 -0.21 12.53
CA ALA A 24 5.07 -0.81 11.97
C ALA A 24 3.87 0.00 12.48
N THR A 25 3.11 0.56 11.55
CA THR A 25 1.92 1.34 11.82
C THR A 25 0.70 0.47 11.51
N PRO A 26 -0.23 0.29 12.46
CA PRO A 26 -1.47 -0.43 12.20
C PRO A 26 -2.37 0.41 11.28
N VAL A 27 -2.64 -0.12 10.08
CA VAL A 27 -3.44 0.55 9.05
C VAL A 27 -4.68 -0.28 8.76
N TYR A 28 -5.84 0.36 8.88
CA TYR A 28 -7.12 -0.16 8.39
C TYR A 28 -7.32 0.22 6.92
N PHE A 29 -8.20 -0.50 6.25
CA PHE A 29 -8.63 -0.17 4.90
C PHE A 29 -10.15 -0.12 4.84
N SER A 30 -10.66 0.89 4.15
CA SER A 30 -12.07 1.11 3.90
C SER A 30 -12.28 1.29 2.40
N ASN A 31 -13.36 0.70 1.89
CA ASN A 31 -13.78 0.85 0.51
C ASN A 31 -15.14 1.55 0.51
N ASP A 32 -15.13 2.87 0.53
CA ASP A 32 -16.32 3.73 0.44
C ASP A 32 -16.77 3.96 -1.02
N SER A 33 -16.24 3.20 -1.97
CA SER A 33 -16.56 3.31 -3.39
C SER A 33 -17.40 2.13 -3.88
N GLY A 34 -18.72 2.30 -3.88
CA GLY A 34 -19.67 1.42 -4.58
C GLY A 34 -19.25 1.01 -6.00
N GLN A 35 -18.63 1.92 -6.76
CA GLN A 35 -18.21 1.70 -8.14
C GLN A 35 -17.03 0.71 -8.29
N SER A 36 -16.20 0.53 -7.26
CA SER A 36 -15.02 -0.34 -7.38
C SER A 36 -15.38 -1.82 -7.35
N GLY A 37 -16.56 -2.16 -6.81
CA GLY A 37 -16.89 -3.54 -6.44
C GLY A 37 -15.96 -4.07 -5.34
N VAL A 38 -15.80 -5.40 -5.29
CA VAL A 38 -14.89 -6.06 -4.34
C VAL A 38 -13.45 -5.96 -4.84
N VAL A 39 -12.55 -5.50 -3.97
CA VAL A 39 -11.16 -5.22 -4.34
C VAL A 39 -10.14 -5.99 -3.51
N ASP A 40 -8.98 -6.21 -4.11
CA ASP A 40 -7.76 -6.61 -3.43
C ASP A 40 -6.76 -5.44 -3.46
N VAL A 41 -6.01 -5.27 -2.38
CA VAL A 41 -5.07 -4.16 -2.18
C VAL A 41 -3.67 -4.70 -1.94
N TYR A 42 -2.76 -4.31 -2.82
CA TYR A 42 -1.36 -4.67 -2.79
C TYR A 42 -0.52 -3.48 -2.35
N VAL A 43 0.39 -3.70 -1.40
CA VAL A 43 1.40 -2.73 -0.97
C VAL A 43 2.78 -3.30 -1.28
N ASP A 44 3.55 -2.57 -2.08
CA ASP A 44 4.85 -3.01 -2.62
C ASP A 44 4.83 -4.41 -3.27
N GLY A 45 3.71 -4.72 -3.92
CA GLY A 45 3.50 -5.99 -4.62
C GLY A 45 3.05 -7.15 -3.73
N GLN A 46 2.86 -6.94 -2.42
CA GLN A 46 2.32 -7.95 -1.51
C GLN A 46 0.83 -7.71 -1.27
N LEU A 47 0.00 -8.76 -1.30
CA LEU A 47 -1.42 -8.66 -0.95
C LEU A 47 -1.55 -8.36 0.55
N VAL A 48 -2.13 -7.21 0.90
CA VAL A 48 -2.27 -6.73 2.28
C VAL A 48 -3.71 -6.81 2.74
N PHE A 49 -4.65 -6.32 1.93
CA PHE A 49 -6.08 -6.41 2.19
C PHE A 49 -6.74 -7.20 1.06
N ASP A 50 -7.45 -8.26 1.42
CA ASP A 50 -8.10 -9.16 0.48
C ASP A 50 -9.62 -9.06 0.60
N ASN A 51 -10.31 -9.15 -0.53
CA ASN A 51 -11.77 -9.21 -0.62
C ASN A 51 -12.49 -8.07 0.12
N VAL A 52 -12.02 -6.83 -0.04
CA VAL A 52 -12.67 -5.67 0.58
C VAL A 52 -13.93 -5.33 -0.22
N PHE A 53 -15.10 -5.59 0.37
CA PHE A 53 -16.39 -5.30 -0.25
C PHE A 53 -16.61 -3.80 -0.44
N ALA A 54 -17.41 -3.44 -1.44
CA ALA A 54 -17.82 -2.06 -1.63
C ALA A 54 -18.74 -1.61 -0.48
N ASP A 55 -18.57 -0.35 -0.08
CA ASP A 55 -19.24 0.29 1.05
C ASP A 55 -18.97 -0.42 2.40
N ASP A 56 -17.77 -1.01 2.56
CA ASP A 56 -17.38 -1.77 3.75
C ASP A 56 -15.96 -1.41 4.23
N SER A 57 -15.66 -1.75 5.49
CA SER A 57 -14.37 -1.49 6.13
C SER A 57 -13.81 -2.74 6.79
N MET A 58 -12.49 -2.92 6.66
CA MET A 58 -11.80 -4.04 7.29
C MET A 58 -11.84 -3.93 8.81
N MET A 59 -12.22 -5.03 9.48
CA MET A 59 -12.30 -5.07 10.94
C MET A 59 -10.93 -5.09 11.64
N PHE A 60 -9.90 -5.57 10.96
CA PHE A 60 -8.56 -5.75 11.52
C PHE A 60 -7.54 -4.95 10.72
N PRO A 61 -6.61 -4.26 11.41
CA PRO A 61 -5.57 -3.53 10.73
C PRO A 61 -4.50 -4.48 10.17
N ARG A 62 -3.69 -3.95 9.27
CA ARG A 62 -2.46 -4.57 8.80
C ARG A 62 -1.29 -3.69 9.22
N GLU A 63 -0.23 -4.33 9.69
CA GLU A 63 1.01 -3.65 10.06
C GLU A 63 1.77 -3.27 8.79
N LEU A 64 1.92 -1.97 8.55
CA LEU A 64 2.69 -1.44 7.43
C LEU A 64 3.89 -0.66 7.96
N SER A 65 5.05 -0.84 7.35
CA SER A 65 6.20 0.00 7.68
C SER A 65 5.90 1.48 7.41
N ALA A 66 6.41 2.37 8.23
CA ALA A 66 6.39 3.79 7.93
C ALA A 66 7.24 4.11 6.68
N GLY A 67 6.81 5.09 5.89
CA GLY A 67 7.50 5.55 4.69
C GLY A 67 6.64 5.52 3.42
N GLN A 68 7.27 5.72 2.27
CA GLN A 68 6.59 5.72 0.98
C GLN A 68 6.40 4.29 0.45
N HIS A 69 5.17 3.97 0.05
CA HIS A 69 4.76 2.68 -0.47
C HIS A 69 4.05 2.81 -1.81
N ASN A 70 4.28 1.85 -2.70
CA ASN A 70 3.47 1.69 -3.90
C ASN A 70 2.21 0.91 -3.56
N VAL A 71 1.05 1.48 -3.85
CA VAL A 71 -0.24 0.85 -3.59
C VAL A 71 -0.94 0.59 -4.92
N VAL A 72 -1.40 -0.65 -5.10
CA VAL A 72 -2.17 -1.07 -6.26
C VAL A 72 -3.46 -1.72 -5.78
N VAL A 73 -4.59 -1.25 -6.31
CA VAL A 73 -5.91 -1.81 -6.07
C VAL A 73 -6.34 -2.54 -7.33
N THR A 74 -6.78 -3.79 -7.20
CA THR A 74 -7.28 -4.61 -8.32
C THR A 74 -8.68 -5.12 -8.01
N PRO A 75 -9.45 -5.57 -9.02
CA PRO A 75 -10.64 -6.37 -8.75
C PRO A 75 -10.21 -7.68 -8.07
N ASN A 76 -10.96 -8.18 -7.09
CA ASN A 76 -10.55 -9.35 -6.30
C ASN A 76 -10.46 -10.67 -7.12
N TYR A 77 -11.00 -10.69 -8.34
CA TYR A 77 -10.99 -11.84 -9.23
C TYR A 77 -9.82 -11.82 -10.23
N LEU A 78 -8.95 -10.80 -10.18
CA LEU A 78 -7.77 -10.68 -11.02
C LEU A 78 -6.51 -10.51 -10.16
N PRO A 79 -5.41 -11.19 -10.51
CA PRO A 79 -4.14 -11.00 -9.82
C PRO A 79 -3.49 -9.67 -10.20
N LEU A 80 -2.55 -9.23 -9.36
CA LEU A 80 -1.71 -8.07 -9.62
C LEU A 80 -1.03 -8.15 -11.00
N GLY A 81 -1.14 -7.07 -11.77
CA GLY A 81 -0.50 -6.93 -13.08
C GLY A 81 -1.36 -7.33 -14.28
N GLU A 82 -2.57 -7.89 -14.08
CA GLU A 82 -3.54 -8.10 -15.15
C GLU A 82 -4.39 -6.85 -15.39
N GLN A 83 -5.03 -6.34 -14.35
CA GLN A 83 -5.80 -5.11 -14.41
C GLN A 83 -5.82 -4.41 -13.05
N ASP A 84 -5.35 -3.16 -13.04
CA ASP A 84 -5.39 -2.31 -11.87
C ASP A 84 -6.60 -1.37 -11.98
N ILE A 85 -7.35 -1.24 -10.89
CA ILE A 85 -8.39 -0.22 -10.73
C ILE A 85 -7.72 1.12 -10.38
N LEU A 86 -6.71 1.07 -9.53
CA LEU A 86 -5.96 2.24 -9.08
C LEU A 86 -4.50 1.84 -8.82
N ARG A 87 -3.57 2.70 -9.21
CA ARG A 87 -2.16 2.62 -8.83
C ARG A 87 -1.71 3.99 -8.36
N THR A 88 -1.18 4.06 -7.14
CA THR A 88 -0.71 5.31 -6.54
C THR A 88 0.43 5.04 -5.56
N THR A 89 0.99 6.10 -5.02
CA THR A 89 1.94 6.06 -3.92
C THR A 89 1.33 6.69 -2.68
N LEU A 90 1.45 6.03 -1.53
CA LEU A 90 1.04 6.59 -0.24
C LEU A 90 2.24 6.66 0.70
N THR A 91 2.27 7.66 1.58
CA THR A 91 3.23 7.72 2.67
C THR A 91 2.54 7.26 3.94
N VAL A 92 2.94 6.10 4.47
CA VAL A 92 2.50 5.58 5.76
C VAL A 92 3.22 6.38 6.85
N PRO A 93 2.48 7.01 7.78
CA PRO A 93 3.08 7.78 8.86
C PRO A 93 3.80 6.86 9.85
N GLU A 94 4.80 7.40 10.55
CA GLU A 94 5.38 6.71 11.71
C GLU A 94 4.34 6.54 12.82
N GLU A 95 4.32 5.38 13.46
CA GLU A 95 3.49 5.15 14.63
C GLU A 95 3.87 6.19 15.69
N THR A 96 2.94 7.10 15.97
CA THR A 96 3.13 8.08 17.04
C THR A 96 2.67 7.41 18.33
N ALA A 97 3.44 7.51 19.41
CA ALA A 97 3.09 6.95 20.71
C ALA A 97 1.73 7.50 21.20
N GLY A 98 0.64 6.79 20.89
CA GLY A 98 -0.72 7.24 21.08
C GLY A 98 -1.71 6.39 20.29
N ASN A 99 -2.94 6.32 20.77
CA ASN A 99 -4.03 5.45 20.35
C ASN A 99 -4.64 5.89 18.99
N THR A 100 -3.82 6.18 17.99
CA THR A 100 -4.26 6.71 16.69
C THR A 100 -4.46 5.56 15.71
N ALA A 101 -5.67 5.42 15.17
CA ALA A 101 -5.93 4.53 14.05
C ALA A 101 -5.80 5.29 12.73
N TYR A 102 -5.04 4.71 11.82
CA TYR A 102 -4.92 5.17 10.44
C TYR A 102 -5.79 4.29 9.54
N THR A 103 -6.68 4.90 8.77
CA THR A 103 -7.49 4.20 7.78
C THR A 103 -7.19 4.76 6.41
N ILE A 104 -6.82 3.90 5.47
CA ILE A 104 -6.81 4.23 4.04
C ILE A 104 -8.23 4.05 3.53
N ASN A 105 -8.78 5.08 2.89
CA ASN A 105 -10.10 5.03 2.29
C ASN A 105 -10.01 5.09 0.76
N LEU A 106 -10.58 4.10 0.08
CA LEU A 106 -10.84 4.12 -1.36
C LEU A 106 -12.17 4.79 -1.63
N ALA A 107 -12.13 5.96 -2.26
CA ALA A 107 -13.30 6.78 -2.52
C ALA A 107 -13.38 7.18 -4.01
N THR A 108 -14.60 7.50 -4.45
CA THR A 108 -14.82 8.18 -5.72
C THR A 108 -14.49 9.67 -5.57
N GLU A 109 -13.72 10.20 -6.51
CA GLU A 109 -13.40 11.62 -6.62
C GLU A 109 -13.86 12.12 -8.00
N THR A 110 -14.25 13.39 -8.08
CA THR A 110 -14.55 14.04 -9.35
C THR A 110 -13.47 15.07 -9.62
N ASP A 111 -12.82 14.99 -10.78
CA ASP A 111 -11.80 15.97 -11.17
C ASP A 111 -12.42 17.33 -11.54
N ASP A 112 -11.55 18.32 -11.79
CA ASP A 112 -11.97 19.67 -12.19
C ASP A 112 -12.77 19.72 -13.51
N LEU A 113 -12.75 18.65 -14.29
CA LEU A 113 -13.47 18.50 -15.55
C LEU A 113 -14.80 17.73 -15.38
N GLY A 114 -15.14 17.32 -14.16
CA GLY A 114 -16.35 16.56 -13.88
C GLY A 114 -16.22 15.06 -14.16
N VAL A 115 -15.01 14.54 -14.34
CA VAL A 115 -14.76 13.12 -14.58
C VAL A 115 -14.62 12.40 -13.25
N GLU A 116 -15.41 11.34 -13.05
CA GLU A 116 -15.29 10.46 -11.89
C GLU A 116 -14.06 9.56 -12.01
N GLY A 117 -13.31 9.45 -10.92
CA GLY A 117 -12.18 8.57 -10.76
C GLY A 117 -12.13 8.01 -9.34
N LEU A 118 -11.16 7.13 -9.10
CA LEU A 118 -10.93 6.55 -7.77
C LEU A 118 -9.65 7.12 -7.16
N THR A 119 -9.69 7.35 -5.86
CA THR A 119 -8.59 7.95 -5.10
C THR A 119 -8.40 7.23 -3.77
N LEU A 120 -7.19 7.30 -3.22
CA LEU A 120 -6.91 6.86 -1.84
C LEU A 120 -6.68 8.07 -0.96
N THR A 121 -7.38 8.12 0.17
CA THR A 121 -7.25 9.19 1.17
C THR A 121 -6.96 8.61 2.55
N TRP A 122 -6.35 9.42 3.42
CA TRP A 122 -6.15 9.05 4.82
C TRP A 122 -7.29 9.59 5.67
N ASN A 123 -7.86 8.73 6.50
CA ASN A 123 -8.70 9.12 7.62
C ASN A 123 -7.99 8.74 8.93
N THR A 124 -7.89 9.70 9.84
CA THR A 124 -7.25 9.52 11.15
C THR A 124 -8.28 9.68 12.25
N SER A 125 -8.45 8.65 13.07
CA SER A 125 -9.32 8.69 14.23
C SER A 125 -8.49 8.51 15.50
N GLN A 126 -8.70 9.38 16.48
CA GLN A 126 -8.24 9.12 17.84
C GLN A 126 -9.14 8.04 18.44
N ILE A 127 -8.55 6.96 18.95
CA ILE A 127 -9.26 5.98 19.75
C ILE A 127 -9.19 6.47 21.20
N ASP A 128 -10.32 6.87 21.78
CA ASP A 128 -10.41 7.28 23.19
C ASP A 128 -10.14 6.12 24.17
#